data_AF-A0A8H6D221-F1
#
_entry.id   AF-A0A8H6D221-F1
#
_cell.length_a   1.000
_cell.length_b   1.000
_cell.length_c   1.000
_cell.angle_alpha   90.00
_cell.angle_beta   90.00
_cell.angle_gamma   90.00
#
_symmetry.space_group_name_H-M   'P 1'
#
loop_
_entity.id
_entity.type
_entity.pdbx_description
1 polymer ?
#
loop_
_entity_poly.entity_id
_entity_poly.type
_entity_poly.pdbx_seq_one_letter_code
_entity_poly.pdbx_strand_id
1 'polypeptide(L)'
;MPSITAVTIFIFGLSAFNHGVSNLISPRKALAAKQLQDSALPALNGFSVAIIGIGIYYMLAAYQENRGFFALTLARFISARIFWLQGPAWRVIATWEAFSAVLTAIALAYEGYHGTYAK
;
A
#
# COMPACT_ATOMS: atom_id res chain seq x y z
N MET A 1 -14.78 18.56 1.18
CA MET A 1 -13.33 18.39 1.41
C MET A 1 -13.08 16.92 1.60
N PRO A 2 -12.01 16.34 1.00
CA PRO A 2 -11.70 14.93 1.20
C PRO A 2 -11.40 14.66 2.67
N SER A 3 -11.79 13.50 3.15
CA SER A 3 -11.52 13.04 4.50
C SER A 3 -10.04 12.83 4.73
N ILE A 4 -9.60 12.91 5.98
CA ILE A 4 -8.21 12.60 6.38
C ILE A 4 -7.91 11.16 5.95
N THR A 5 -8.84 10.24 6.16
CA THR A 5 -8.67 8.85 5.72
C THR A 5 -8.49 8.76 4.21
N ALA A 6 -9.32 9.43 3.41
CA ALA A 6 -9.17 9.45 1.95
C ALA A 6 -7.82 9.99 1.51
N VAL A 7 -7.31 11.04 2.14
CA VAL A 7 -5.96 11.58 1.86
C VAL A 7 -4.88 10.54 2.15
N THR A 8 -4.93 9.85 3.30
CA THR A 8 -3.93 8.81 3.63
C THR A 8 -3.94 7.65 2.64
N ILE A 9 -5.14 7.20 2.24
CA ILE A 9 -5.32 6.11 1.28
C ILE A 9 -4.85 6.52 -0.11
N PHE A 10 -5.14 7.76 -0.53
CA PHE A 10 -4.66 8.29 -1.80
C PHE A 10 -3.13 8.32 -1.86
N ILE A 11 -2.47 8.87 -0.83
CA ILE A 11 -1.00 8.92 -0.75
C ILE A 11 -0.41 7.51 -0.80
N PHE A 12 -1.00 6.56 -0.06
CA PHE A 12 -0.52 5.18 -0.10
C PHE A 12 -0.74 4.55 -1.48
N GLY A 13 -1.91 4.74 -2.09
CA GLY A 13 -2.21 4.27 -3.44
C GLY A 13 -1.24 4.81 -4.49
N LEU A 14 -0.92 6.10 -4.42
CA LEU A 14 0.09 6.72 -5.28
C LEU A 14 1.49 6.13 -5.04
N SER A 15 1.86 5.89 -3.78
CA SER A 15 3.15 5.27 -3.45
C SER A 15 3.26 3.84 -4.01
N ALA A 16 2.19 3.04 -3.91
CA ALA A 16 2.12 1.69 -4.45
C ALA A 16 2.22 1.73 -5.98
N PHE A 17 1.42 2.57 -6.64
CA PHE A 17 1.46 2.78 -8.08
C PHE A 17 2.89 3.09 -8.57
N ASN A 18 3.54 4.08 -7.96
CA ASN A 18 4.91 4.46 -8.31
C ASN A 18 5.92 3.33 -8.04
N HIS A 19 5.75 2.56 -6.97
CA HIS A 19 6.64 1.43 -6.68
C HIS A 19 6.52 0.34 -7.74
N GLY A 20 5.30 -0.03 -8.13
CA GLY A 20 5.06 -1.03 -9.17
C GLY A 20 5.58 -0.58 -10.54
N VAL A 21 5.34 0.68 -10.93
CA VAL A 21 5.89 1.26 -12.17
C VAL A 21 7.42 1.26 -12.15
N SER A 22 8.03 1.70 -11.04
CA SER A 22 9.49 1.74 -10.90
C SER A 22 10.13 0.36 -11.00
N ASN A 23 9.49 -0.67 -10.43
CA ASN A 23 9.95 -2.05 -10.59
C ASN A 23 9.91 -2.50 -12.06
N LEU A 24 8.91 -2.09 -12.86
CA LEU A 24 8.83 -2.44 -14.27
C LEU A 24 9.79 -1.65 -15.17
N ILE A 25 10.09 -0.39 -14.83
CA ILE A 25 11.07 0.43 -15.55
C ILE A 25 12.50 -0.11 -15.34
N SER A 26 12.80 -0.62 -14.14
CA SER A 26 14.14 -1.10 -13.79
C SER A 26 14.11 -2.41 -13.00
N PRO A 27 13.66 -3.52 -13.62
CA PRO A 27 13.37 -4.76 -12.89
C PRO A 27 14.61 -5.41 -12.29
N ARG A 28 15.77 -5.33 -12.95
CA ARG A 28 17.04 -5.84 -12.38
C ARG A 28 17.46 -5.09 -11.11
N LYS A 29 17.25 -3.77 -11.06
CA LYS A 29 17.50 -2.97 -9.83
C LYS A 29 16.54 -3.38 -8.72
N ALA A 30 15.28 -3.62 -9.06
CA ALA A 30 14.26 -4.06 -8.11
C ALA A 30 14.53 -5.48 -7.57
N LEU A 31 15.02 -6.41 -8.39
CA LEU A 31 15.49 -7.72 -7.94
C LEU A 31 16.65 -7.58 -6.95
N ALA A 32 17.68 -6.80 -7.32
CA ALA A 32 18.84 -6.57 -6.47
C ALA A 32 18.46 -5.93 -5.12
N ALA A 33 17.58 -4.92 -5.13
CA ALA A 33 17.08 -4.27 -3.92
C ALA A 33 16.33 -5.23 -2.99
N LYS A 34 15.66 -6.25 -3.55
CA LYS A 34 14.92 -7.29 -2.81
C LYS A 34 15.77 -8.56 -2.57
N GLN A 35 17.05 -8.54 -2.95
CA GLN A 35 17.97 -9.68 -2.89
C GLN A 35 17.41 -10.94 -3.56
N LEU A 36 16.71 -10.76 -4.68
CA LEU A 36 16.13 -11.84 -5.47
C LEU A 36 17.05 -12.25 -6.62
N GLN A 37 17.04 -13.55 -6.94
CA GLN A 37 17.70 -14.13 -8.11
C GLN A 37 17.02 -13.72 -9.43
N ASP A 38 17.78 -13.70 -10.53
CA ASP A 38 17.28 -13.36 -11.88
C ASP A 38 16.10 -14.24 -12.33
N SER A 39 16.05 -15.50 -11.88
CA SER A 39 14.93 -16.42 -12.17
C SER A 39 13.59 -15.97 -11.57
N ALA A 40 13.59 -15.05 -10.59
CA ALA A 40 12.38 -14.47 -10.02
C ALA A 40 11.81 -13.31 -10.87
N LEU A 41 12.47 -12.92 -11.97
CA LEU A 41 12.04 -11.80 -12.82
C LEU A 41 10.58 -11.89 -13.28
N PRO A 42 10.05 -13.03 -13.78
CA PRO A 42 8.65 -13.12 -14.17
C PRO A 42 7.69 -12.87 -12.99
N ALA A 43 8.02 -13.42 -11.81
CA ALA A 43 7.24 -13.22 -10.59
C ALA A 43 7.28 -11.75 -10.12
N LEU A 44 8.45 -11.10 -10.18
CA LEU A 44 8.57 -9.68 -9.86
C LEU A 44 7.73 -8.82 -10.80
N ASN A 45 7.72 -9.11 -12.10
CA ASN A 45 6.92 -8.37 -13.06
C ASN A 45 5.42 -8.53 -12.78
N GLY A 46 4.95 -9.77 -12.57
CA GLY A 46 3.55 -10.04 -12.19
C GLY A 46 3.15 -9.35 -10.89
N PHE A 47 4.00 -9.44 -9.86
CA PHE A 47 3.81 -8.73 -8.60
C PHE A 47 3.74 -7.21 -8.79
N SER A 48 4.58 -6.66 -9.66
CA SER A 48 4.61 -5.21 -9.91
C SER A 48 3.35 -4.71 -10.60
N VAL A 49 2.78 -5.47 -11.54
CA VAL A 49 1.48 -5.17 -12.16
C VAL A 49 0.36 -5.23 -11.11
N ALA A 50 0.37 -6.23 -10.23
CA ALA A 50 -0.61 -6.32 -9.14
C ALA A 50 -0.53 -5.10 -8.19
N ILE A 51 0.67 -4.65 -7.83
CA ILE A 51 0.87 -3.44 -7.00
C ILE A 51 0.33 -2.18 -7.71
N ILE A 52 0.55 -2.05 -9.03
CA ILE A 52 -0.02 -0.94 -9.81
C ILE A 52 -1.55 -0.94 -9.69
N GLY A 53 -2.18 -2.11 -9.87
CA GLY A 53 -3.62 -2.28 -9.70
C GLY A 53 -4.12 -1.87 -8.31
N ILE A 54 -3.43 -2.33 -7.25
CA ILE A 54 -3.71 -1.93 -5.87
C ILE A 54 -3.65 -0.40 -5.74
N GLY A 55 -2.61 0.24 -6.28
CA GLY A 55 -2.45 1.69 -6.25
C GLY A 55 -3.62 2.44 -6.91
N ILE A 56 -4.04 1.98 -8.09
CA ILE A 56 -5.20 2.54 -8.80
C ILE A 56 -6.48 2.38 -7.97
N TYR A 57 -6.75 1.19 -7.44
CA TYR A 57 -7.96 0.96 -6.64
C TYR A 57 -7.98 1.76 -5.34
N TYR A 58 -6.83 1.99 -4.72
CA TYR A 58 -6.75 2.82 -3.52
C TYR A 58 -7.03 4.28 -3.86
N MET A 59 -6.45 4.81 -4.94
CA MET A 59 -6.75 6.17 -5.40
C MET A 59 -8.24 6.33 -5.78
N LEU A 60 -8.83 5.33 -6.44
CA LEU A 60 -10.26 5.32 -6.75
C LEU A 60 -11.13 5.27 -5.49
N ALA A 61 -10.80 4.40 -4.53
CA ALA A 61 -11.51 4.31 -3.25
C ALA A 61 -11.43 5.63 -2.47
N ALA A 62 -10.28 6.30 -2.50
CA ALA A 62 -10.11 7.62 -1.91
C ALA A 62 -11.01 8.67 -2.58
N TYR A 63 -11.05 8.69 -3.91
CA TYR A 63 -11.95 9.57 -4.67
C TYR A 63 -13.43 9.32 -4.37
N GLN A 64 -13.81 8.05 -4.17
CA GLN A 64 -15.17 7.62 -3.85
C GLN A 64 -15.53 7.73 -2.36
N GLU A 65 -14.61 8.16 -1.48
CA GLU A 65 -14.80 8.14 -0.02
C GLU A 65 -15.26 6.77 0.51
N ASN A 66 -14.77 5.68 -0.10
CA ASN A 66 -15.25 4.33 0.20
C ASN A 66 -14.73 3.82 1.55
N ARG A 67 -15.50 4.07 2.61
CA ARG A 67 -15.13 3.74 4.00
C ARG A 67 -14.98 2.25 4.27
N GLY A 68 -15.84 1.43 3.66
CA GLY A 68 -15.72 -0.02 3.74
C GLY A 68 -14.37 -0.50 3.19
N PHE A 69 -13.97 0.05 2.04
CA PHE A 69 -12.67 -0.23 1.45
C PHE A 69 -11.52 0.28 2.34
N PHE A 70 -11.64 1.49 2.92
CA PHE A 70 -10.61 2.03 3.83
C PHE A 70 -10.34 1.09 5.00
N ALA A 71 -11.39 0.58 5.65
CA ALA A 71 -11.27 -0.39 6.74
C ALA A 71 -10.62 -1.70 6.28
N LEU A 72 -10.95 -2.19 5.09
CA LEU A 72 -10.31 -3.38 4.52
C LEU A 72 -8.81 -3.18 4.26
N THR A 73 -8.35 -1.96 4.00
CA THR A 73 -6.91 -1.69 3.85
C THR A 73 -6.11 -1.89 5.14
N LEU A 74 -6.76 -2.08 6.30
CA LEU A 74 -6.08 -2.50 7.53
C LEU A 74 -5.49 -3.93 7.42
N ALA A 75 -5.91 -4.71 6.42
CA ALA A 75 -5.26 -5.96 6.04
C ALA A 75 -3.76 -5.79 5.70
N ARG A 76 -3.28 -4.56 5.48
CA ARG A 76 -1.86 -4.23 5.35
C ARG A 76 -1.01 -4.59 6.57
N PHE A 77 -1.60 -4.81 7.74
CA PHE A 77 -0.85 -5.42 8.86
C PHE A 77 -0.39 -6.85 8.55
N ILE A 78 -1.18 -7.59 7.77
CA ILE A 78 -0.84 -8.94 7.32
C ILE A 78 0.32 -8.87 6.32
N SER A 79 0.26 -7.99 5.32
CA SER A 79 1.37 -7.80 4.36
C SER A 79 2.63 -7.35 5.08
N ALA A 80 2.54 -6.40 6.02
CA ALA A 80 3.66 -5.96 6.84
C ALA A 80 4.33 -7.14 7.57
N ARG A 81 3.53 -8.00 8.21
CA ARG A 81 4.05 -9.18 8.90
C ARG A 81 4.73 -10.15 7.93
N ILE A 82 4.11 -10.43 6.79
CA ILE A 82 4.68 -11.33 5.78
C ILE A 82 6.00 -10.77 5.26
N PHE A 83 6.07 -9.50 4.87
CA PHE A 83 7.30 -8.87 4.38
C PHE A 83 8.39 -8.82 5.44
N TRP A 84 8.03 -8.63 6.72
CA TRP A 84 9.01 -8.67 7.81
C TRP A 84 9.74 -10.02 7.88
N LEU A 85 9.00 -11.12 7.67
CA LEU A 85 9.53 -12.48 7.69
C LEU A 85 10.40 -12.81 6.47
N GLN A 86 10.28 -12.07 5.36
CA GLN A 86 11.13 -12.25 4.18
C GLN A 86 12.58 -11.76 4.38
N GLY A 87 12.87 -11.08 5.50
CA GLY A 87 14.22 -10.67 5.88
C GLY A 87 14.55 -9.20 5.60
N PRO A 88 15.81 -8.77 5.86
CA PRO A 88 16.19 -7.36 5.90
C PRO A 88 15.86 -6.56 4.64
N ALA A 89 16.03 -7.15 3.45
CA ALA A 89 15.73 -6.50 2.18
C ALA A 89 14.26 -6.07 2.02
N TRP A 90 13.36 -6.71 2.76
CA TRP A 90 11.91 -6.47 2.70
C TRP A 90 11.40 -5.61 3.86
N ARG A 91 12.23 -5.35 4.88
CA ARG A 91 11.81 -4.62 6.09
C ARG A 91 11.41 -3.18 5.81
N VAL A 92 11.97 -2.54 4.78
CA VAL A 92 11.55 -1.20 4.36
C VAL A 92 10.09 -1.22 3.92
N ILE A 93 9.70 -2.19 3.08
CA ILE A 93 8.32 -2.38 2.63
C ILE A 93 7.44 -2.74 3.82
N ALA A 94 7.88 -3.69 4.66
CA ALA A 94 7.14 -4.09 5.86
C ALA A 94 6.82 -2.91 6.79
N THR A 95 7.81 -2.03 7.00
CA THR A 95 7.67 -0.84 7.85
C THR A 95 6.69 0.14 7.23
N TRP A 96 6.76 0.35 5.92
CA TRP A 96 5.85 1.23 5.20
C TRP A 96 4.40 0.74 5.25
N GLU A 97 4.17 -0.55 5.04
CA GLU A 97 2.86 -1.19 5.18
C GLU A 97 2.28 -1.01 6.59
N ALA A 98 3.08 -1.30 7.63
CA ALA A 98 2.63 -1.14 9.02
C ALA A 98 2.34 0.33 9.37
N PHE A 99 3.27 1.23 9.07
CA PHE A 99 3.14 2.65 9.37
C PHE A 99 1.90 3.27 8.70
N SER A 100 1.73 3.00 7.40
CA SER A 100 0.60 3.54 6.64
C SER A 100 -0.74 2.91 7.07
N ALA A 101 -0.77 1.65 7.49
CA ALA A 101 -1.95 1.03 8.09
C ALA A 101 -2.32 1.65 9.44
N VAL A 102 -1.33 1.96 10.29
CA VAL A 102 -1.53 2.69 11.55
C VAL A 102 -2.13 4.07 11.29
N LEU A 103 -1.59 4.83 10.33
CA LEU A 103 -2.13 6.14 9.98
C LEU A 103 -3.59 6.05 9.53
N THR A 104 -3.93 5.08 8.68
CA THR A 104 -5.32 4.86 8.25
C THR A 104 -6.21 4.46 9.44
N ALA A 105 -5.75 3.61 10.35
CA ALA A 105 -6.52 3.21 11.53
C ALA A 105 -6.82 4.41 12.44
N ILE A 106 -5.81 5.27 12.68
CA ILE A 106 -5.95 6.50 13.47
C ILE A 106 -6.93 7.46 12.78
N ALA A 107 -6.79 7.67 11.47
CA ALA A 107 -7.68 8.55 10.71
C ALA A 107 -9.14 8.07 10.75
N LEU A 108 -9.36 6.76 10.56
CA LEU A 108 -10.68 6.15 10.69
C LEU A 108 -11.24 6.37 12.10
N ALA A 109 -10.48 6.05 13.14
CA ALA A 109 -10.92 6.20 14.53
C ALA A 109 -11.24 7.66 14.89
N TYR A 110 -10.41 8.61 14.43
CA TYR A 110 -10.62 10.04 14.64
C TYR A 110 -11.91 10.53 13.99
N GLU A 111 -12.14 10.18 12.72
CA GLU A 111 -13.35 10.57 11.99
C GLU A 111 -14.60 9.91 12.54
N GLY A 112 -14.48 8.71 13.11
CA GLY A 112 -15.58 8.05 13.77
C GLY A 112 -15.95 8.62 15.11
N TYR A 113 -14.95 9.02 15.90
CA TYR A 113 -15.19 9.72 17.15
C TYR A 113 -15.86 11.09 16.94
N HIS A 114 -15.47 11.82 15.89
CA HIS A 114 -16.00 13.16 15.60
C HIS A 114 -17.29 13.16 14.77
N GLY A 115 -17.96 12.02 14.61
CA GLY A 115 -19.25 11.93 13.91
C GLY A 115 -19.18 12.34 12.44
N THR A 116 -18.00 12.35 11.83
CA THR A 116 -17.80 12.77 10.43
C THR A 116 -18.36 11.76 9.42
N TYR A 117 -18.91 10.65 9.92
CA TYR A 117 -19.63 9.64 9.15
C TYR A 117 -21.07 10.03 8.77
N ALA A 118 -21.57 11.18 9.25
CA ALA A 118 -22.89 11.70 8.90
C ALA A 118 -22.84 12.63 7.68
N LYS A 119 -22.49 12.10 6.50
CA LYS A 119 -22.91 12.64 5.19
C LYS A 119 -22.98 11.52 4.16
#